data_AF-A0A357M4X1-F1
#
_entry.id   AF-A0A357M4X1-F1
#
_cell.length_a   1.000
_cell.length_b   1.000
_cell.length_c   1.000
_cell.angle_alpha   90.00
_cell.angle_beta   90.00
_cell.angle_gamma   90.00
#
_symmetry.space_group_name_H-M   'P 1'
#
loop_
_entity.id
_entity.type
_entity.pdbx_description
1 polymer ?
#
loop_
_entity_poly.entity_id
_entity_poly.type
_entity_poly.pdbx_seq_one_letter_code
_entity_poly.pdbx_strand_id
1 'polypeptide(L)' 'NRGTFSLTVDKEGKGTLQEGGVNPSLTIDIPTLTTMLMGYKRPTYLARIGRIQTDEATIHLLEGLIRPEHPYFSDYF' A
#
# COMPACT_ATOMS: atom_id res chain seq x y z
N ASN A 1 9.01 -9.02 8.58
CA ASN A 1 8.62 -8.08 7.50
C ASN A 1 9.36 -6.74 7.58
N ARG A 2 10.62 -6.71 8.07
CA ARG A 2 11.46 -5.50 8.01
C ARG A 2 12.44 -5.71 6.87
N GLY A 3 12.48 -4.80 5.92
CA GLY A 3 13.31 -4.91 4.72
C GLY A 3 12.76 -4.05 3.58
N THR A 4 13.49 -4.05 2.47
CA THR A 4 13.06 -3.41 1.23
C THR A 4 12.45 -4.45 0.32
N PHE A 5 11.32 -4.12 -0.29
CA PHE A 5 10.61 -5.01 -1.20
C PHE A 5 10.29 -4.27 -2.49
N SER A 6 10.43 -4.97 -3.60
CA SER A 6 10.02 -4.50 -4.93
C SER A 6 8.70 -5.17 -5.31
N LEU A 7 7.66 -4.36 -5.51
CA LEU A 7 6.34 -4.80 -5.94
C LEU A 7 6.15 -4.46 -7.43
N THR A 8 5.85 -5.47 -8.23
CA THR A 8 5.46 -5.31 -9.63
C THR A 8 4.03 -5.78 -9.81
N VAL A 9 3.17 -4.93 -10.37
CA VAL A 9 1.77 -5.27 -10.67
C VAL A 9 1.58 -5.31 -12.18
N ASP A 10 1.02 -6.40 -12.69
CA ASP A 10 0.70 -6.53 -14.11
C ASP A 10 -0.62 -5.84 -14.50
N LYS A 11 -0.96 -5.88 -15.79
CA LYS A 11 -2.19 -5.26 -16.32
C LYS A 11 -3.47 -5.95 -15.84
N GLU A 12 -3.38 -7.16 -15.32
CA GLU A 12 -4.51 -7.93 -14.77
C GLU A 12 -4.70 -7.67 -13.26
N GLY A 13 -3.81 -6.86 -12.66
CA GLY A 13 -3.85 -6.53 -11.23
C GLY A 13 -3.13 -7.53 -10.34
N LYS A 14 -2.36 -8.47 -10.90
CA LYS A 14 -1.59 -9.45 -10.11
C LYS A 14 -0.27 -8.83 -9.67
N GLY A 15 -0.09 -8.74 -8.34
CA GLY A 15 1.15 -8.29 -7.72
C GLY A 15 2.15 -9.42 -7.52
N THR A 16 3.41 -9.18 -7.85
CA THR A 16 4.56 -10.03 -7.50
C THR A 16 5.52 -9.24 -6.62
N LEU A 17 5.95 -9.86 -5.52
CA LEU A 17 6.83 -9.23 -4.54
C LEU A 17 8.18 -9.94 -4.55
N GLN A 18 9.26 -9.16 -4.62
CA GLN A 18 10.63 -9.66 -4.49
C GLN A 18 11.34 -8.90 -3.38
N GLU A 19 12.17 -9.59 -2.60
CA GLU A 19 13.01 -8.95 -1.59
C GLU A 19 14.17 -8.22 -2.28
N GLY A 20 14.44 -6.98 -1.85
CA GLY A 20 15.49 -6.15 -2.40
C GLY A 20 14.99 -4.89 -3.12
N GLY A 21 15.96 -4.03 -3.45
CA GLY A 21 15.77 -2.70 -4.01
C GLY A 21 16.82 -1.74 -3.46
N VAL A 22 17.39 -0.90 -4.32
CA VAL A 22 18.52 -0.02 -3.93
C VAL A 22 18.01 1.32 -3.37
N ASN A 23 16.81 1.76 -3.79
CA ASN A 23 16.19 3.00 -3.32
C ASN A 23 14.67 2.80 -3.15
N PRO A 24 14.15 2.78 -1.91
CA PRO A 24 12.71 2.66 -1.70
C PRO A 24 12.00 3.96 -2.10
N SER A 25 11.04 3.87 -3.03
CA SER A 25 10.13 4.97 -3.36
C SER A 25 9.07 5.22 -2.27
N LEU A 26 8.89 4.25 -1.38
CA LEU A 26 7.84 4.21 -0.36
C LEU A 26 8.43 3.66 0.94
N THR A 27 8.26 4.40 2.04
CA THR A 27 8.50 3.90 3.40
C THR A 27 7.21 3.94 4.22
N ILE A 28 6.86 2.80 4.82
CA ILE A 28 5.58 2.59 5.51
C ILE A 28 5.75 1.52 6.61
N ASP A 29 5.07 1.69 7.74
CA ASP A 29 5.02 0.65 8.77
C ASP A 29 3.99 -0.44 8.45
N ILE A 30 4.13 -1.62 9.06
CA ILE A 30 3.23 -2.76 8.80
C ILE A 30 1.76 -2.42 9.10
N PRO A 31 1.39 -1.75 10.20
CA PRO A 31 -0.01 -1.39 10.45
C PRO A 31 -0.61 -0.47 9.38
N THR A 32 0.15 0.53 8.90
CA THR A 32 -0.31 1.45 7.85
C THR A 32 -0.43 0.71 6.52
N LEU A 33 0.51 -0.19 6.21
CA LEU A 33 0.45 -1.04 5.03
C LEU A 33 -0.82 -1.91 5.04
N THR A 34 -1.11 -2.61 6.14
CA THR A 34 -2.32 -3.42 6.27
C THR A 34 -3.58 -2.58 6.16
N THR A 35 -3.62 -1.42 6.82
CA THR A 35 -4.73 -0.46 6.72
C THR A 35 -5.02 -0.06 5.28
N MET A 36 -3.96 0.22 4.50
CA MET A 36 -4.05 0.60 3.10
C MET A 36 -4.51 -0.56 2.22
N LEU A 37 -3.87 -1.73 2.35
CA LEU A 37 -4.17 -2.91 1.52
C LEU A 37 -5.60 -3.44 1.73
N MET A 38 -6.14 -3.30 2.94
CA MET A 38 -7.52 -3.67 3.26
C MET A 38 -8.55 -2.59 2.88
N GLY A 39 -8.12 -1.48 2.28
CA GLY A 39 -9.03 -0.41 1.86
C GLY A 39 -9.59 0.47 2.98
N TYR A 40 -9.14 0.31 4.24
CA TYR A 40 -9.65 1.09 5.37
C TYR A 40 -9.36 2.59 5.27
N LYS A 41 -8.20 2.98 4.73
CA LYS A 41 -7.80 4.37 4.50
C LYS A 41 -7.05 4.50 3.18
N ARG A 42 -7.35 5.56 2.42
CA ARG A 42 -6.75 5.84 1.11
C ARG A 42 -5.27 6.25 1.23
N PRO A 43 -4.40 5.89 0.27
CA PRO A 43 -3.01 6.32 0.22
C PRO A 43 -2.80 7.83 0.38
N THR A 44 -3.57 8.65 -0.33
CA THR A 44 -3.56 10.13 -0.23
C THR A 44 -3.83 10.62 1.19
N TYR A 45 -4.80 10.02 1.87
CA TYR A 45 -5.10 10.36 3.26
C TYR A 45 -3.92 10.04 4.18
N LEU A 46 -3.36 8.84 4.04
CA LEU A 46 -2.26 8.37 4.87
C LEU A 46 -0.97 9.19 4.66
N ALA A 47 -0.67 9.59 3.43
CA ALA A 47 0.42 10.52 3.13
C ALA A 47 0.18 11.90 3.76
N ARG A 48 -1.04 12.45 3.66
CA ARG A 48 -1.41 13.75 4.24
C ARG A 48 -1.23 13.81 5.76
N ILE A 49 -1.46 12.70 6.47
CA ILE A 49 -1.27 12.61 7.93
C ILE A 49 0.14 12.13 8.33
N GLY A 50 1.08 12.03 7.38
CA GLY A 50 2.48 11.67 7.63
C GLY A 50 2.70 10.19 7.96
N ARG A 51 1.75 9.30 7.67
CA ARG A 51 1.88 7.85 7.90
C ARG A 51 2.64 7.14 6.78
N ILE A 52 2.82 7.80 5.64
CA ILE A 52 3.55 7.29 4.48
C ILE A 52 4.55 8.36 4.02
N GLN A 53 5.79 7.96 3.76
CA GLN A 53 6.83 8.80 3.18
C GLN A 53 7.09 8.34 1.75
N THR A 54 6.72 9.17 0.78
CA THR A 54 6.77 8.84 -0.66
C THR A 54 6.58 10.10 -1.51
N ASP A 55 6.73 9.98 -2.83
CA ASP A 55 6.46 11.04 -3.79
C ASP A 55 5.00 11.01 -4.33
N GLU A 56 4.59 12.11 -4.96
CA GLU A 56 3.22 12.26 -5.49
C GLU A 56 2.88 11.22 -6.57
N ALA A 57 3.86 10.86 -7.43
CA ALA A 57 3.68 9.86 -8.47
C ALA A 57 3.35 8.48 -7.88
N THR A 58 4.05 8.10 -6.81
CA THR A 58 3.83 6.84 -6.09
C THR A 58 2.48 6.85 -5.37
N ILE A 59 2.04 7.99 -4.81
CA ILE A 59 0.69 8.12 -4.24
C ILE A 59 -0.38 7.83 -5.30
N HIS A 60 -0.27 8.44 -6.49
CA HIS A 60 -1.21 8.22 -7.58
C HIS A 60 -1.24 6.75 -8.04
N LEU A 61 -0.07 6.11 -8.11
CA LEU A 61 0.02 4.69 -8.42
C LEU A 61 -0.69 3.84 -7.36
N LEU A 62 -0.47 4.11 -6.07
CA LEU A 62 -1.12 3.39 -4.97
C LEU A 62 -2.65 3.59 -4.98
N GLU A 63 -3.14 4.79 -5.30
CA GLU A 63 -4.58 5.07 -5.42
C GLU A 63 -5.25 4.22 -6.49
N GLY A 64 -4.56 3.96 -7.61
CA GLY A 64 -5.05 3.10 -8.69
C GLY A 64 -5.01 1.60 -8.35
N LEU A 65 -4.02 1.18 -7.56
CA LEU A 65 -3.86 -0.23 -7.15
C LEU A 65 -4.87 -0.65 -6.08
N ILE A 66 -5.20 0.23 -5.15
CA ILE A 66 -6.09 -0.07 -4.03
C ILE A 66 -7.53 0.28 -4.41
N ARG A 67 -8.40 -0.72 -4.53
CA ARG A 67 -9.82 -0.50 -4.77
C ARG A 67 -10.50 0.19 -3.57
N PRO A 68 -11.44 1.12 -3.80
CA PRO A 68 -12.20 1.78 -2.73
C PRO A 68 -13.36 0.87 -2.28
N GLU A 69 -13.03 -0.26 -1.68
CA GLU A 69 -14.01 -1.16 -1.08
C GLU A 69 -13.96 -1.01 0.44
N HIS A 70 -15.12 -0.85 1.09
CA HIS A 70 -15.19 -0.86 2.54
C HIS A 70 -15.16 -2.32 3.01
N PRO A 71 -14.16 -2.72 3.80
CA PRO A 71 -14.13 -4.07 4.33
C PRO A 71 -15.32 -4.29 5.26
N TYR A 72 -16.08 -5.38 5.02
CA TYR A 72 -17.21 -5.80 5.83
C TYR A 72 -16.90 -7.15 6.46
N PHE A 73 -17.02 -7.23 7.78
CA PHE A 73 -16.84 -8.47 8.55
C PHE A 73 -18.03 -8.61 9.50
N SER A 74 -18.84 -9.66 9.33
CA SER A 74 -20.03 -9.96 10.15
C SER A 74 -19.78 -11.01 11.24
N ASP A 75 -18.69 -11.75 11.13
CA ASP A 75 -18.39 -12.89 12.00
C ASP A 75 -17.64 -12.46 13.26
N TYR A 76 -17.94 -13.14 14.36
CA TYR A 76 -17.24 -12.99 15.65
C TYR A 76 -16.73 -14.37 16.07
N PHE A 77 -15.44 -14.44 16.42
CA PHE A 77 -14.71 -15.66 16.77
C PHE A 77 -13.96 -15.51 18.09
#